data_AF-A0A0B1T9J5-F1
#
_entry.id   AF-A0A0B1T9J5-F1
#
_cell.length_a   1.000
_cell.length_b   1.000
_cell.length_c   1.000
_cell.angle_alpha   90.00
_cell.angle_beta   90.00
_cell.angle_gamma   90.00
#
_symmetry.space_group_name_H-M   'P 1'
#
loop_
_entity.id
_entity.type
_entity.pdbx_description
1 polymer ?
#
loop_
_entity_poly.entity_id
_entity_poly.type
_entity_poly.pdbx_seq_one_letter_code
_entity_poly.pdbx_strand_id
1 'polypeptide(L)'
;MVSIEQFAESIGQMIFSGHLGRLFDRVSRKTAIMSVIPVNNFTIVLGAAMFIVCLSVQTTSAWFDVFLGLGILMCAVNRLFLNAEKFIVSRDWVVVLSQNSTLSGLNATTTSIDQLANVISPIITGVNAFFPKILRSKNISKK
;
A
#
# COMPACT_ATOMS: atom_id res chain seq x y z
N MET A 1 10.84 18.25 -3.66
CA MET A 1 9.65 18.25 -2.79
C MET A 1 9.20 16.83 -2.47
N VAL A 2 9.04 15.97 -3.48
CA VAL A 2 8.72 14.53 -3.34
C VAL A 2 9.63 13.76 -2.35
N SER A 3 10.94 14.04 -2.32
CA SER A 3 11.89 13.32 -1.44
C SER A 3 11.70 13.62 0.05
N ILE A 4 11.28 14.85 0.41
CA ILE A 4 11.06 15.24 1.81
C ILE A 4 9.75 14.63 2.32
N GLU A 5 8.72 14.59 1.48
CA GLU A 5 7.46 13.92 1.78
C GLU A 5 7.66 12.43 1.97
N GLN A 6 8.40 11.76 1.07
CA GLN A 6 8.75 10.34 1.21
C GLN A 6 9.57 10.06 2.48
N PHE A 7 10.50 10.95 2.81
CA PHE A 7 11.29 10.83 4.02
C PHE A 7 10.42 10.96 5.29
N ALA A 8 9.59 12.00 5.37
CA ALA A 8 8.66 12.19 6.49
C ALA A 8 7.66 11.04 6.61
N GLU A 9 7.15 10.56 5.48
CA GLU A 9 6.26 9.41 5.41
C GLU A 9 6.96 8.14 5.91
N SER A 10 8.21 7.90 5.53
CA SER A 10 8.99 6.74 5.99
C SER A 10 9.28 6.77 7.49
N ILE A 11 9.63 7.94 8.04
CA ILE A 11 9.87 8.09 9.49
C ILE A 11 8.56 7.90 10.26
N GLY A 12 7.48 8.52 9.79
CA GLY A 12 6.16 8.35 10.37
C GLY A 12 5.75 6.88 10.38
N GLN A 13 5.92 6.19 9.25
CA GLN A 13 5.65 4.76 9.16
C GLN A 13 6.54 3.94 10.10
N MET A 14 7.84 4.26 10.23
CA MET A 14 8.75 3.56 11.14
C MET A 14 8.30 3.68 12.61
N ILE A 15 7.91 4.88 13.05
CA ILE A 15 7.48 5.13 14.43
C ILE A 15 6.12 4.47 14.71
N PHE A 16 5.15 4.67 13.83
CA PHE A 16 3.79 4.15 14.01
C PHE A 16 3.71 2.63 13.82
N SER A 17 4.49 2.05 12.91
CA SER A 17 4.56 0.59 12.74
C SER A 17 5.13 -0.11 13.97
N GLY A 18 6.11 0.50 14.66
CA GLY A 18 6.63 -0.03 15.93
C GLY A 18 5.62 0.00 17.07
N HIS A 19 4.75 1.02 17.11
CA HIS A 19 3.65 1.09 18.09
C HIS A 19 2.54 0.10 17.78
N LEU A 20 2.13 0.01 16.51
CA LEU A 20 1.15 -0.96 16.03
C LEU A 20 1.66 -2.39 16.20
N GLY A 21 2.94 -2.66 15.94
CA GLY A 21 3.56 -3.96 16.16
C GLY A 21 3.46 -4.43 17.61
N ARG A 22 3.70 -3.54 18.59
CA ARG A 22 3.52 -3.84 20.02
C ARG A 22 2.05 -4.06 20.41
N LEU A 23 1.12 -3.35 19.78
CA LEU A 23 -0.31 -3.58 19.96
C LEU A 23 -0.72 -4.95 19.40
N PHE A 24 -0.23 -5.32 18.21
CA PHE A 24 -0.53 -6.60 17.57
C PHE A 24 0.14 -7.79 18.27
N ASP A 25 1.34 -7.63 18.83
CA ASP A 25 2.01 -8.68 19.62
C ASP A 25 1.20 -9.05 20.89
N ARG A 26 0.36 -8.15 21.41
CA ARG A 26 -0.53 -8.42 22.56
C ARG A 26 -1.86 -9.08 22.17
N VAL A 27 -2.20 -9.07 20.89
CA VAL A 27 -3.48 -9.58 20.37
C VAL A 27 -3.24 -10.95 19.73
N SER A 28 -4.20 -11.86 19.84
CA SER A 28 -4.07 -13.18 19.20
C SER A 28 -3.89 -13.01 17.69
N ARG A 29 -2.99 -13.79 17.06
CA ARG A 29 -2.68 -13.72 15.62
C ARG A 29 -3.93 -13.68 14.74
N LYS A 30 -4.91 -14.54 15.04
CA LYS A 30 -6.18 -14.61 14.32
C LYS A 30 -7.00 -13.33 14.44
N THR A 31 -7.03 -12.72 15.63
CA THR A 31 -7.72 -11.44 15.87
C THR A 31 -6.98 -10.25 15.23
N ALA A 32 -5.64 -10.28 15.19
CA ALA A 32 -4.84 -9.26 14.52
C ALA A 32 -5.10 -9.26 12.99
N ILE A 33 -5.08 -10.43 12.35
CA ILE A 33 -5.38 -10.58 10.92
C ILE A 33 -6.83 -10.15 10.61
N MET A 34 -7.80 -10.61 11.41
CA MET A 34 -9.22 -10.27 11.26
C MET A 34 -9.54 -8.78 11.45
N SER A 35 -8.68 -8.02 12.13
CA SER A 35 -8.89 -6.57 12.33
C SER A 35 -8.14 -5.73 11.31
N VAL A 36 -6.90 -6.09 10.96
CA VAL A 36 -6.05 -5.29 10.06
C VAL A 36 -6.56 -5.28 8.62
N ILE A 37 -6.95 -6.43 8.08
CA ILE A 37 -7.40 -6.57 6.68
C ILE A 37 -8.66 -5.72 6.39
N PRO A 38 -9.75 -5.82 7.17
CA PRO A 38 -10.94 -5.01 6.90
C PRO A 38 -10.71 -3.52 7.15
N VAL A 39 -9.88 -3.16 8.14
CA VAL A 39 -9.52 -1.75 8.40
C VAL A 39 -8.75 -1.17 7.22
N ASN A 40 -7.79 -1.93 6.67
CA ASN A 40 -7.05 -1.54 5.48
C ASN A 40 -8.00 -1.27 4.29
N ASN A 41 -8.86 -2.25 3.97
CA ASN A 41 -9.85 -2.10 2.90
C ASN A 41 -10.80 -0.91 3.12
N PHE A 42 -11.23 -0.68 4.36
CA PHE A 42 -12.07 0.46 4.71
C PHE A 42 -11.35 1.79 4.49
N THR A 43 -10.06 1.89 4.86
CA THR A 43 -9.27 3.11 4.66
C THR A 43 -9.04 3.43 3.19
N ILE A 44 -8.90 2.43 2.31
CA ILE A 44 -8.83 2.63 0.85
C ILE A 44 -10.14 3.23 0.32
N VAL A 45 -11.27 2.63 0.69
CA VAL A 45 -12.60 3.08 0.23
C VAL A 45 -12.89 4.49 0.73
N LEU A 46 -12.57 4.78 2.00
CA LEU A 46 -12.76 6.10 2.59
C LEU A 46 -11.86 7.15 1.92
N GLY A 47 -10.59 6.84 1.71
CA GLY A 47 -9.67 7.72 0.98
C GLY A 47 -10.16 8.02 -0.43
N ALA A 48 -10.55 6.98 -1.19
CA ALA A 48 -11.10 7.14 -2.53
C ALA A 48 -12.37 7.99 -2.54
N ALA A 49 -13.29 7.79 -1.59
CA ALA A 49 -14.50 8.60 -1.47
C ALA A 49 -14.18 10.09 -1.22
N MET A 50 -13.20 10.40 -0.37
CA MET A 50 -12.78 11.79 -0.12
C MET A 50 -12.18 12.45 -1.36
N PHE A 51 -11.38 11.72 -2.15
CA PHE A 51 -10.85 12.24 -3.41
C PHE A 51 -11.93 12.44 -4.48
N ILE A 52 -12.95 11.58 -4.54
CA ILE A 52 -14.10 11.75 -5.44
C ILE A 52 -14.89 13.02 -5.08
N VAL A 53 -15.05 13.30 -3.78
CA VAL A 53 -15.67 14.55 -3.30
C VAL A 53 -14.80 15.76 -3.69
N CYS A 54 -13.48 15.67 -3.56
CA CYS A 54 -12.57 16.72 -4.01
C CYS A 54 -12.72 17.03 -5.50
N LEU A 55 -12.88 16.00 -6.34
CA LEU A 55 -13.10 16.19 -7.79
C LEU A 55 -14.45 16.83 -8.13
N SER A 56 -15.40 16.81 -7.20
CA SER A 56 -16.75 17.35 -7.38
C SER A 56 -16.92 18.77 -6.85
N VAL A 57 -15.96 19.28 -6.05
CA VAL A 57 -16.00 20.59 -5.39
C VAL A 57 -15.05 21.57 -6.10
N GLN A 58 -15.41 22.85 -6.15
CA GLN A 58 -14.54 23.90 -6.70
C GLN A 58 -13.28 24.06 -5.86
N THR A 59 -12.12 24.18 -6.53
CA THR A 59 -10.78 24.27 -5.92
C THR A 59 -10.54 25.51 -5.06
N THR A 60 -11.40 26.53 -5.17
CA THR A 60 -11.35 27.77 -4.38
C THR A 60 -12.14 27.69 -3.07
N SER A 61 -12.84 26.59 -2.81
CA SER A 61 -13.62 26.40 -1.59
C SER A 61 -12.75 25.86 -0.45
N ALA A 62 -12.88 26.42 0.76
CA ALA A 62 -12.21 25.90 1.96
C ALA A 62 -12.55 24.42 2.24
N TRP A 63 -13.71 23.95 1.76
CA TRP A 63 -14.09 22.53 1.86
C TRP A 63 -13.19 21.63 1.02
N PHE A 64 -12.71 22.09 -0.13
CA PHE A 64 -11.79 21.34 -0.99
C PHE A 64 -10.48 21.06 -0.23
N ASP A 65 -9.89 22.06 0.41
CA ASP A 65 -8.65 21.90 1.18
C ASP A 65 -8.81 20.93 2.36
N VAL A 66 -9.95 20.97 3.05
CA VAL A 66 -10.25 20.06 4.16
C VAL A 66 -10.39 18.61 3.68
N PHE A 67 -11.17 18.37 2.62
CA PHE A 67 -11.34 17.03 2.07
C PHE A 67 -10.05 16.48 1.45
N LEU A 68 -9.23 17.36 0.87
CA LEU A 68 -7.93 17.00 0.33
C LEU A 68 -6.96 16.60 1.44
N GLY A 69 -6.88 17.38 2.53
CA GLY A 69 -6.08 17.05 3.70
C GLY A 69 -6.50 15.73 4.35
N LEU A 70 -7.81 15.50 4.49
CA LEU A 70 -8.36 14.24 4.99
C LEU A 70 -8.06 13.06 4.06
N GLY A 71 -8.17 13.25 2.74
CA GLY A 71 -7.84 12.22 1.75
C GLY A 71 -6.37 11.80 1.81
N ILE A 72 -5.46 12.77 1.92
CA ILE A 72 -4.02 12.52 2.09
C ILE A 72 -3.74 11.78 3.40
N LEU A 73 -4.37 12.20 4.51
CA LEU A 73 -4.22 11.55 5.80
C LEU A 73 -4.73 10.10 5.78
N MET A 74 -5.88 9.84 5.18
CA MET A 74 -6.41 8.48 5.01
C MET A 74 -5.51 7.62 4.12
N CYS A 75 -4.87 8.21 3.11
CA CYS A 75 -3.89 7.53 2.29
C CYS A 75 -2.62 7.15 3.09
N ALA A 76 -2.16 8.03 3.98
CA ALA A 76 -1.04 7.73 4.88
C ALA A 76 -1.38 6.61 5.88
N VAL A 77 -2.59 6.63 6.45
CA VAL A 77 -3.09 5.56 7.35
C VAL A 77 -3.23 4.24 6.60
N ASN A 78 -3.78 4.26 5.38
CA ASN A 78 -3.89 3.08 4.53
C ASN A 78 -2.51 2.42 4.29
N ARG A 79 -1.49 3.22 3.98
CA ARG A 79 -0.12 2.70 3.79
C ARG A 79 0.46 2.06 5.05
N LEU A 80 0.16 2.63 6.22
CA LEU A 80 0.55 2.07 7.50
C LEU A 80 -0.11 0.71 7.76
N PHE A 81 -1.41 0.58 7.50
CA PHE A 81 -2.13 -0.69 7.64
C PHE A 81 -1.69 -1.72 6.59
N LEU A 82 -1.41 -1.32 5.36
CA LEU A 82 -0.81 -2.18 4.32
C LEU A 82 0.53 -2.77 4.78
N ASN A 83 1.40 -1.94 5.38
CA ASN A 83 2.68 -2.41 5.90
C ASN A 83 2.49 -3.35 7.10
N ALA A 84 1.53 -3.05 7.98
CA ALA A 84 1.19 -3.93 9.09
C ALA A 84 0.61 -5.27 8.62
N GLU A 85 -0.26 -5.27 7.62
CA GLU A 85 -0.86 -6.46 7.02
C GLU A 85 0.23 -7.37 6.43
N LYS A 86 1.12 -6.80 5.61
CA LYS A 86 2.26 -7.52 5.04
C LYS A 86 3.15 -8.12 6.12
N PHE A 87 3.45 -7.37 7.18
CA PHE A 87 4.26 -7.85 8.30
C PHE A 87 3.59 -9.00 9.05
N ILE A 88 2.30 -8.89 9.37
CA ILE A 88 1.55 -9.93 10.10
C ILE A 88 1.42 -11.19 9.26
N VAL A 89 1.05 -11.07 7.98
CA VAL A 89 0.91 -12.21 7.05
C VAL A 89 2.27 -12.89 6.85
N SER A 90 3.36 -12.12 6.69
CA SER A 90 4.71 -12.66 6.58
C SER A 90 5.11 -13.46 7.83
N ARG A 91 4.86 -12.93 9.04
CA ARG A 91 5.12 -13.66 10.30
C ARG A 91 4.27 -14.92 10.44
N ASP A 92 3.02 -14.89 10.02
CA ASP A 92 2.13 -16.04 10.07
C ASP A 92 2.59 -17.15 9.11
N TRP A 93 2.95 -16.76 7.89
CA TRP A 93 3.49 -17.65 6.87
C TRP A 93 4.83 -18.28 7.29
N VAL A 94 5.70 -17.51 7.96
CA VAL A 94 6.96 -18.02 8.55
C VAL A 94 6.69 -19.10 9.58
N VAL A 95 5.67 -18.98 10.44
CA VAL A 95 5.38 -20.03 11.42
C VAL A 95 4.78 -21.28 10.76
N VAL A 96 3.93 -21.11 9.75
CA VAL A 96 3.36 -22.25 9.00
C VAL A 96 4.44 -22.99 8.21
N LEU A 97 5.35 -22.28 7.54
CA LEU A 97 6.46 -22.90 6.81
C LEU A 97 7.58 -23.40 7.74
N SER A 98 7.74 -22.82 8.94
CA SER A 98 8.70 -23.28 9.97
C SER A 98 8.37 -24.66 10.51
N GLN A 99 7.11 -25.10 10.39
CA GLN A 99 6.75 -26.48 10.72
C GLN A 99 7.33 -27.48 9.71
N ASN A 100 7.72 -27.04 8.51
CA ASN A 100 8.22 -27.90 7.43
C ASN A 100 9.65 -27.56 6.95
N SER A 101 10.29 -26.48 7.42
CA SER A 101 11.61 -26.03 6.94
C SER A 101 12.32 -25.05 7.90
N THR A 102 13.64 -24.89 7.79
CA THR A 102 14.45 -24.02 8.66
C THR A 102 14.17 -22.52 8.40
N LEU A 103 14.13 -21.69 9.47
CA LEU A 103 13.85 -20.24 9.40
C LEU A 103 14.66 -19.49 8.32
N SER A 104 15.88 -19.94 8.02
CA SER A 104 16.76 -19.35 7.00
C SER A 104 16.24 -19.53 5.57
N GLY A 105 15.63 -20.66 5.24
CA GLY A 105 15.06 -20.89 3.90
C GLY A 105 13.83 -20.01 3.66
N LEU A 106 13.06 -19.81 4.72
CA LEU A 106 11.86 -18.99 4.75
C LEU A 106 12.13 -17.51 4.51
N ASN A 107 13.11 -16.93 5.24
CA ASN A 107 13.56 -15.56 5.00
C ASN A 107 14.11 -15.37 3.57
N ALA A 108 14.79 -16.38 3.03
CA ALA A 108 15.28 -16.35 1.65
C ALA A 108 14.12 -16.37 0.63
N THR A 109 13.08 -17.19 0.85
CA THR A 109 11.91 -17.24 -0.02
C THR A 109 11.11 -15.94 0.00
N THR A 110 10.86 -15.35 1.17
CA THR A 110 10.15 -14.06 1.26
C THR A 110 10.92 -12.95 0.56
N THR A 111 12.25 -12.92 0.72
CA THR A 111 13.12 -11.96 0.03
C THR A 111 13.09 -12.15 -1.49
N SER A 112 13.12 -13.40 -1.96
CA SER A 112 13.01 -13.71 -3.39
C SER A 112 11.66 -13.30 -3.98
N ILE A 113 10.56 -13.48 -3.24
CA ILE A 113 9.23 -13.05 -3.67
C ILE A 113 9.15 -11.52 -3.78
N ASP A 114 9.68 -10.78 -2.81
CA ASP A 114 9.73 -9.31 -2.87
C ASP A 114 10.57 -8.80 -4.04
N GLN A 115 11.70 -9.46 -4.33
CA GLN A 115 12.53 -9.11 -5.49
C GLN A 115 11.80 -9.38 -6.81
N LEU A 116 11.09 -10.51 -6.93
CA LEU A 116 10.29 -10.81 -8.11
C LEU A 116 9.14 -9.81 -8.28
N ALA A 117 8.45 -9.43 -7.20
CA ALA A 117 7.38 -8.44 -7.24
C ALA A 117 7.91 -7.06 -7.71
N ASN A 118 9.10 -6.66 -7.26
CA ASN A 118 9.74 -5.41 -7.67
C ASN A 118 10.20 -5.40 -9.14
N VAL A 119 10.47 -6.57 -9.73
CA VAL A 119 10.78 -6.70 -11.16
C VAL A 119 9.51 -6.71 -12.01
N ILE A 120 8.45 -7.38 -11.55
CA ILE A 120 7.19 -7.53 -12.31
C ILE A 120 6.40 -6.21 -12.36
N SER A 121 6.42 -5.42 -11.28
CA SER A 121 5.64 -4.18 -11.16
C SER A 121 5.91 -3.13 -12.26
N PRO A 122 7.17 -2.77 -12.60
CA PRO A 122 7.46 -1.86 -13.71
C PRO A 122 7.13 -2.46 -15.09
N ILE A 123 7.15 -3.79 -15.25
CA ILE A 123 6.77 -4.45 -16.51
C ILE A 123 5.28 -4.28 -16.77
N ILE A 124 4.43 -4.54 -15.77
CA ILE A 124 2.98 -4.37 -15.88
C ILE A 124 2.62 -2.90 -16.13
N THR A 125 3.26 -1.99 -15.40
CA THR A 125 3.06 -0.54 -15.57
C THR A 125 3.49 -0.08 -16.96
N GLY A 126 4.64 -0.57 -17.45
CA GLY A 126 5.15 -0.31 -18.78
C GLY A 126 4.21 -0.81 -19.87
N VAL A 127 3.70 -2.03 -19.76
CA VAL A 127 2.74 -2.59 -20.72
C VAL A 127 1.45 -1.76 -20.76
N ASN A 128 0.87 -1.45 -19.60
CA ASN A 128 -0.36 -0.64 -19.53
C ASN A 128 -0.19 0.80 -20.03
N ALA A 129 0.98 1.42 -19.85
CA ALA A 129 1.26 2.77 -20.34
C ALA A 129 1.66 2.79 -21.83
N PHE A 130 2.29 1.74 -22.33
CA PHE A 130 2.83 1.66 -23.69
C PHE A 130 1.80 1.17 -24.72
N PHE A 131 0.92 0.25 -24.33
CA PHE A 131 -0.12 -0.30 -25.22
C PHE A 131 -1.08 0.76 -25.79
N PRO A 132 -1.57 1.74 -25.00
CA PRO A 132 -2.40 2.83 -25.52
C PRO A 132 -1.64 3.76 -26.45
N LYS A 133 -0.34 4.01 -26.19
CA LYS A 133 0.52 4.84 -27.04
C LYS A 133 0.77 4.23 -28.42
N ILE A 134 0.98 2.91 -28.49
CA ILE A 134 1.14 2.18 -29.76
C ILE A 134 -0.13 2.18 -30.60
N LEU A 135 -1.29 1.98 -29.96
CA LEU A 135 -2.59 2.04 -30.64
C LEU A 135 -2.86 3.45 -31.20
N ARG A 136 -2.49 4.50 -30.46
CA ARG A 136 -2.60 5.90 -30.92
C ARG A 136 -1.67 6.20 -32.10
N SER A 137 -0.44 5.69 -32.07
CA SER A 137 0.53 5.85 -33.18
C SER A 137 0.08 5.15 -34.46
N LYS A 138 -0.49 3.94 -34.35
CA LYS A 138 -1.03 3.22 -35.52
C LYS A 138 -2.29 3.87 -36.10
N ASN A 139 -3.10 4.55 -35.29
CA ASN A 139 -4.28 5.27 -35.78
C ASN A 139 -3.95 6.59 -36.50
N ILE A 140 -2.84 7.25 -36.14
CA ILE A 140 -2.38 8.48 -36.82
C ILE A 140 -1.76 8.16 -38.19
N SER A 141 -1.07 7.03 -38.33
CA SER A 141 -0.47 6.60 -39.61
C SER A 141 -1.48 6.10 -40.66
N LYS A 142 -2.77 5.95 -40.29
CA LYS A 142 -3.85 5.49 -41.19
C LYS A 142 -4.75 6.63 -41.69
N LYS A 143 -4.49 7.88 -41.28
CA LYS A 143 -5.09 9.10 -41.87
C LYS A 143 -4.05 9.77 -42.75
#